data_AF-M3ARD1-F1
#
_entry.id   AF-M3ARD1-F1
#
_cell.length_a   1.000
_cell.length_b   1.000
_cell.length_c   1.000
_cell.angle_alpha   90.00
_cell.angle_beta   90.00
_cell.angle_gamma   90.00
#
_symmetry.space_group_name_H-M   'P 1'
#
loop_
_entity.id
_entity.type
_entity.pdbx_description
1 polymer ?
#
loop_
_entity_poly.entity_id
_entity_poly.type
_entity_poly.pdbx_seq_one_letter_code
_entity_poly.pdbx_strand_id
1 'polypeptide(L)'
;TIFFVLGSLAVGVNVPYNDRKLIEAYSNGKAGAAASPFVRSMDILGIPVLPHIVNALILTSAFSAGNSTTYCATRSLYGLALEGKAPRLLTRCTRYGVPYVCVTIVLCFGGLAFLQVSNSASVVLTWITNLVTASQLINFCVIAYTYIRFQKACKAQGLSRDTLPHKASFQPYAAWLGLAACFLVTLAAGYSIFIDDNFNVPDFLFQYMMVGVFPLIFFGWKFCKRTKWLKPDEVDLVTGVLEIEEYTASFRPDPDSSRIGKALDKVFS
;
A
#
# COMPACT_ATOMS: atom_id res chain seq x y z
N THR A 1 6.56 -5.00 -12.88
CA THR A 1 7.84 -5.69 -12.59
C THR A 1 8.83 -5.62 -13.74
N ILE A 2 8.46 -6.03 -14.97
CA ILE A 2 9.35 -5.95 -16.15
C ILE A 2 9.92 -4.53 -16.36
N PHE A 3 9.07 -3.50 -16.29
CA PHE A 3 9.48 -2.11 -16.37
C PHE A 3 10.53 -1.72 -15.31
N PHE A 4 10.36 -2.17 -14.06
CA PHE A 4 11.30 -1.85 -12.98
C PHE A 4 12.64 -2.55 -13.16
N VAL A 5 12.64 -3.83 -13.55
CA VAL A 5 13.87 -4.62 -13.76
C VAL A 5 14.65 -4.13 -14.97
N LEU A 6 13.98 -3.97 -16.11
CA LEU A 6 14.63 -3.46 -17.33
C LEU A 6 15.01 -1.99 -17.17
N GLY A 7 14.17 -1.19 -16.51
CA GLY A 7 14.44 0.21 -16.23
C GLY A 7 15.64 0.39 -15.30
N SER A 8 15.73 -0.36 -14.21
CA SER A 8 16.89 -0.31 -13.31
C SER A 8 18.16 -0.79 -14.00
N LEU A 9 18.09 -1.82 -14.85
CA LEU A 9 19.22 -2.28 -15.64
C LEU A 9 19.68 -1.21 -16.65
N ALA A 10 18.75 -0.60 -17.37
CA ALA A 10 19.05 0.46 -18.33
C ALA A 10 19.67 1.69 -17.65
N VAL A 11 19.17 2.09 -16.49
CA VAL A 11 19.77 3.17 -15.69
C VAL A 11 21.15 2.78 -15.19
N GLY A 12 21.32 1.56 -14.66
CA GLY A 12 22.60 1.06 -14.16
C GLY A 12 23.70 0.96 -15.22
N VAL A 13 23.34 0.73 -16.49
CA VAL A 13 24.30 0.74 -17.61
C VAL A 13 24.64 2.17 -18.07
N ASN A 14 23.65 3.08 -18.07
CA ASN A 14 23.84 4.44 -18.60
C ASN A 14 24.41 5.44 -17.59
N VAL A 15 24.30 5.16 -16.29
CA VAL A 15 24.72 6.06 -15.22
C VAL A 15 25.91 5.46 -14.48
N PRO A 16 27.10 6.10 -14.51
CA PRO A 16 28.22 5.63 -13.73
C PRO A 16 27.94 5.77 -12.23
N TYR A 17 28.33 4.77 -11.44
CA TYR A 17 28.13 4.75 -9.99
C TYR A 17 28.79 5.95 -9.26
N ASN A 18 29.81 6.55 -9.89
CA ASN A 18 30.58 7.69 -9.37
C ASN A 18 30.06 9.07 -9.85
N ASP A 19 28.83 9.17 -10.36
CA ASP A 19 28.32 10.46 -10.81
C ASP A 19 28.12 11.44 -9.63
N ARG A 20 29.00 12.43 -9.57
CA ARG A 20 29.08 13.44 -8.50
C ARG A 20 27.78 14.24 -8.35
N LYS A 21 27.02 14.44 -9.43
CA LYS A 21 25.72 15.13 -9.38
C LYS A 21 24.60 14.29 -8.75
N LEU A 22 24.64 12.95 -8.88
CA LEU A 22 23.71 12.06 -8.17
C LEU A 22 24.06 11.94 -6.70
N ILE A 23 25.36 11.84 -6.41
CA ILE A 23 25.87 11.81 -5.04
C ILE A 23 25.52 13.13 -4.32
N GLU A 24 25.71 14.27 -4.97
CA GLU A 24 25.32 15.59 -4.45
C GLU A 24 23.81 15.78 -4.36
N ALA A 25 23.01 15.18 -5.24
CA ALA A 25 21.54 15.22 -5.15
C ALA A 25 21.03 14.41 -3.94
N TYR A 26 21.64 13.24 -3.68
CA TYR A 26 21.32 12.39 -2.54
C TYR A 26 21.84 12.98 -1.22
N SER A 27 23.08 13.47 -1.19
CA SER A 27 23.71 14.00 0.03
C SER A 27 23.14 15.35 0.48
N ASN A 28 22.72 16.21 -0.46
CA ASN A 28 22.15 17.52 -0.12
C ASN A 28 20.62 17.48 0.07
N GLY A 29 19.99 16.31 0.01
CA GLY A 29 18.54 16.16 0.24
C GLY A 29 17.68 17.01 -0.69
N LYS A 30 18.13 17.27 -1.93
CA LYS A 30 17.37 18.11 -2.87
C LYS A 30 16.06 17.41 -3.23
N ALA A 31 14.96 17.93 -2.71
CA ALA A 31 13.63 17.41 -2.96
C ALA A 31 13.27 17.55 -4.45
N GLY A 32 12.90 16.44 -5.11
CA GLY A 32 12.29 16.45 -6.44
C GLY A 32 12.71 15.30 -7.36
N ALA A 33 11.98 15.16 -8.46
CA ALA A 33 12.27 14.22 -9.54
C ALA A 33 13.65 14.44 -10.21
N ALA A 34 14.30 15.59 -9.96
CA ALA A 34 15.65 15.89 -10.41
C ALA A 34 16.74 15.00 -9.77
N ALA A 35 16.44 14.38 -8.61
CA ALA A 35 17.32 13.39 -7.98
C ALA A 35 17.07 11.96 -8.52
N SER A 36 16.09 11.76 -9.40
CA SER A 36 15.79 10.44 -9.97
C SER A 36 16.89 10.01 -10.94
N PRO A 37 17.46 8.81 -10.79
CA PRO A 37 18.50 8.32 -11.68
C PRO A 37 17.98 8.08 -13.11
N PHE A 38 16.66 7.93 -13.28
CA PHE A 38 16.01 7.89 -14.61
C PHE A 38 16.03 9.23 -15.34
N VAL A 39 15.91 10.35 -14.61
CA VAL A 39 15.96 11.70 -15.20
C VAL A 39 17.42 12.05 -15.49
N ARG A 40 18.33 11.63 -14.61
CA ARG A 40 19.77 11.86 -14.77
C ARG A 40 20.37 11.12 -15.96
N SER A 41 19.98 9.87 -16.22
CA SER A 41 20.46 9.14 -17.40
C SER A 41 20.15 9.88 -18.71
N MET A 42 18.99 10.55 -18.78
CA MET A 42 18.56 11.34 -19.93
C MET A 42 19.30 12.68 -20.06
N ASP A 43 19.69 13.27 -18.94
CA ASP A 43 20.55 14.46 -18.90
C ASP A 43 21.98 14.14 -19.37
N ILE A 44 22.53 12.99 -18.98
CA ILE A 44 23.84 12.51 -19.47
C ILE A 44 23.80 12.24 -20.99
N LEU A 45 22.68 11.73 -21.50
CA LEU A 45 22.46 11.50 -22.94
C LEU A 45 22.32 12.80 -23.75
N GLY A 46 22.22 13.97 -23.10
CA GLY A 46 22.23 15.28 -23.76
C GLY A 46 20.95 15.62 -24.54
N ILE A 47 19.83 14.96 -24.27
CA ILE A 47 18.54 15.21 -24.95
C ILE A 47 17.75 16.24 -24.14
N PRO A 48 17.63 17.51 -24.59
CA PRO A 48 17.16 18.61 -23.73
C PRO A 48 15.68 18.52 -23.34
N VAL A 49 14.82 17.93 -24.17
CA VAL A 49 13.36 17.90 -23.94
C VAL A 49 12.93 16.68 -23.10
N LEU A 50 13.69 15.59 -23.15
CA LEU A 50 13.31 14.31 -22.58
C LEU A 50 13.18 14.32 -21.03
N PRO A 51 14.08 14.98 -20.27
CA PRO A 51 13.93 15.16 -18.82
C PRO A 51 12.63 15.84 -18.42
N HIS A 52 12.18 16.85 -19.18
CA HIS A 52 10.94 17.58 -18.89
C HIS A 52 9.70 16.72 -19.10
N ILE A 53 9.67 15.93 -20.19
CA ILE A 53 8.57 15.00 -20.47
C ILE A 53 8.47 13.95 -19.35
N VAL A 54 9.60 13.36 -18.96
CA VAL A 54 9.63 12.32 -17.93
C VAL A 54 9.27 12.89 -16.56
N ASN A 55 9.73 14.09 -16.22
CA ASN A 55 9.31 14.76 -15.00
C ASN A 55 7.79 14.99 -14.99
N ALA A 56 7.21 15.49 -16.08
CA ALA A 56 5.76 15.66 -16.20
C ALA A 56 4.99 14.33 -16.06
N LEU A 57 5.51 13.24 -16.64
CA LEU A 57 4.93 11.90 -16.53
C LEU A 57 5.00 11.36 -15.10
N ILE A 58 6.14 11.52 -14.42
CA ILE A 58 6.31 11.12 -13.01
C ILE A 58 5.34 11.90 -12.12
N LEU A 59 5.23 13.22 -12.30
CA LEU A 59 4.29 14.05 -11.52
C LEU A 59 2.83 13.66 -11.76
N THR A 60 2.46 13.42 -13.01
CA THR A 60 1.09 12.99 -13.37
C THR A 60 0.78 11.61 -12.78
N SER A 61 1.76 10.69 -12.83
CA SER A 61 1.63 9.34 -12.26
C SER A 61 1.52 9.38 -10.73
N ALA A 62 2.34 10.22 -10.07
CA ALA A 62 2.29 10.43 -8.63
C ALA A 62 0.94 11.03 -8.19
N PHE A 63 0.42 12.01 -8.95
CA PHE A 63 -0.90 12.60 -8.68
C PHE A 63 -2.03 11.56 -8.82
N SER A 64 -2.00 10.77 -9.89
CA SER A 64 -2.97 9.69 -10.11
C SER A 64 -2.94 8.63 -9.00
N ALA A 65 -1.74 8.18 -8.62
CA ALA A 65 -1.55 7.24 -7.51
C ALA A 65 -2.04 7.82 -6.19
N GLY A 66 -1.72 9.08 -5.89
CA GLY A 66 -2.18 9.77 -4.69
C GLY A 66 -3.71 9.88 -4.59
N ASN A 67 -4.39 10.15 -5.72
CA ASN A 67 -5.85 10.17 -5.75
C ASN A 67 -6.44 8.78 -5.45
N SER A 68 -5.88 7.72 -6.02
CA SER A 68 -6.29 6.33 -5.75
C SER A 68 -6.10 5.95 -4.28
N THR A 69 -4.93 6.25 -3.70
CA THR A 69 -4.66 5.96 -2.28
C THR A 69 -5.59 6.75 -1.35
N THR A 70 -5.87 8.02 -1.67
CA THR A 70 -6.81 8.87 -0.90
C THR A 70 -8.21 8.28 -0.93
N TYR A 71 -8.66 7.82 -2.11
CA TYR A 71 -9.95 7.15 -2.27
C TYR A 71 -10.04 5.87 -1.43
N CYS A 72 -9.04 4.98 -1.54
CA CYS A 72 -8.97 3.75 -0.77
C CYS A 72 -8.97 4.02 0.74
N ALA A 73 -8.13 4.94 1.23
CA ALA A 73 -8.05 5.29 2.65
C ALA A 73 -9.39 5.81 3.20
N THR A 74 -10.05 6.68 2.44
CA THR A 74 -11.37 7.23 2.80
C THR A 74 -12.42 6.12 2.94
N ARG A 75 -12.48 5.19 1.98
CA ARG A 75 -13.43 4.08 1.97
C ARG A 75 -13.14 3.06 3.07
N SER A 76 -11.88 2.74 3.34
CA SER A 76 -11.49 1.87 4.45
C SER A 76 -11.91 2.47 5.79
N LEU A 77 -11.70 3.77 5.99
CA LEU A 77 -12.11 4.46 7.22
C LEU A 77 -13.64 4.50 7.37
N TYR A 78 -14.37 4.74 6.28
CA TYR A 78 -15.82 4.69 6.27
C TYR A 78 -16.37 3.28 6.58
N GLY A 79 -15.77 2.23 6.01
CA GLY A 79 -16.14 0.83 6.30
C GLY A 79 -15.95 0.48 7.78
N LEU A 80 -14.82 0.89 8.38
CA LEU A 80 -14.58 0.74 9.81
C LEU A 80 -15.63 1.46 10.68
N ALA A 81 -16.12 2.62 10.22
CA ALA A 81 -17.16 3.36 10.92
C ALA A 81 -18.54 2.67 10.83
N LEU A 82 -18.87 2.07 9.69
CA LEU A 82 -20.11 1.29 9.52
C LEU A 82 -20.13 0.04 10.40
N GLU A 83 -19.00 -0.65 10.54
CA GLU A 83 -18.84 -1.80 11.44
C GLU A 83 -18.81 -1.43 12.94
N GLY A 84 -18.92 -0.14 13.27
CA GLY A 84 -18.86 0.35 14.65
C GLY A 84 -17.47 0.25 15.30
N LYS A 85 -16.42 0.07 14.48
CA LYS A 85 -15.02 0.04 14.93
C LYS A 85 -14.40 1.45 15.03
N ALA A 86 -15.00 2.43 14.34
CA ALA A 86 -14.61 3.83 14.37
C ALA A 86 -15.80 4.72 14.81
N PRO A 87 -15.59 5.98 15.27
CA PRO A 87 -16.66 6.84 15.75
C PRO A 87 -17.71 7.10 14.67
N ARG A 88 -19.00 7.04 15.06
CA ARG A 88 -20.16 7.24 14.16
C ARG A 88 -20.19 8.58 13.43
N LEU A 89 -19.39 9.56 13.84
CA LEU A 89 -19.24 10.81 13.12
C LEU A 89 -18.69 10.60 11.69
N LEU A 90 -17.88 9.55 11.51
CA LEU A 90 -17.24 9.20 10.23
C LEU A 90 -18.20 8.60 9.19
N THR A 91 -19.42 8.21 9.59
CA THR A 91 -20.44 7.70 8.64
C THR A 91 -21.23 8.82 7.96
N ARG A 92 -20.96 10.09 8.28
CA ARG A 92 -21.67 11.22 7.66
C ARG A 92 -21.28 11.37 6.19
N CYS A 93 -22.25 11.13 5.31
CA CYS A 93 -22.12 11.29 3.87
C CYS A 93 -22.81 12.56 3.37
N THR A 94 -22.28 13.11 2.28
CA THR A 94 -22.94 14.15 1.49
C THR A 94 -24.11 13.58 0.70
N ARG A 95 -24.92 14.46 0.08
CA ARG A 95 -26.04 14.07 -0.80
C ARG A 95 -25.64 13.16 -1.97
N TYR A 96 -24.37 13.20 -2.37
CA TYR A 96 -23.78 12.38 -3.43
C TYR A 96 -23.12 11.10 -2.92
N GLY A 97 -23.31 10.74 -1.64
CA GLY A 97 -22.76 9.51 -1.04
C GLY A 97 -21.27 9.58 -0.67
N VAL A 98 -20.65 10.77 -0.71
CA VAL A 98 -19.23 10.94 -0.37
C VAL A 98 -19.07 11.21 1.13
N PRO A 99 -18.31 10.39 1.89
CA PRO A 99 -18.08 10.57 3.33
C PRO A 99 -17.08 11.71 3.58
N TYR A 100 -17.58 12.95 3.64
CA TYR A 100 -16.74 14.15 3.69
C TYR A 100 -15.84 14.22 4.94
N VAL A 101 -16.31 13.73 6.10
CA VAL A 101 -15.52 13.74 7.34
C VAL A 101 -14.27 12.86 7.18
N CYS A 102 -14.41 11.68 6.59
CA CYS A 102 -13.29 10.79 6.28
C CYS A 102 -12.32 11.44 5.28
N VAL A 103 -12.85 12.07 4.22
CA VAL A 103 -12.03 12.76 3.22
C VAL A 103 -11.20 13.87 3.86
N THR A 104 -11.80 14.72 4.69
CA THR A 104 -11.09 15.80 5.37
C THR A 104 -9.97 15.28 6.25
N ILE A 105 -10.22 14.22 7.03
CA ILE A 105 -9.18 13.61 7.89
C ILE A 105 -8.01 13.09 7.04
N VAL A 106 -8.29 12.35 5.97
CA VAL A 106 -7.25 11.80 5.08
C VAL A 106 -6.45 12.93 4.42
N LEU A 107 -7.11 14.00 3.97
CA LEU A 107 -6.44 15.17 3.38
C LEU A 107 -5.59 15.94 4.40
N CYS A 108 -6.04 16.04 5.67
CA CYS A 108 -5.23 16.63 6.74
C CYS A 108 -3.91 15.87 6.94
N PHE A 109 -3.95 14.52 6.89
CA PHE A 109 -2.73 13.72 6.91
C PHE A 109 -1.88 13.92 5.65
N GLY A 110 -2.49 14.12 4.48
CA GLY A 110 -1.78 14.51 3.26
C GLY A 110 -1.00 15.83 3.41
N GLY A 111 -1.48 16.75 4.25
CA GLY A 111 -0.77 17.98 4.61
C GLY A 111 0.60 17.75 5.27
N LEU A 112 0.86 16.57 5.84
CA LEU A 112 2.18 16.22 6.37
C LEU A 112 3.26 16.15 5.27
N ALA A 113 2.87 16.00 4.00
CA ALA A 113 3.82 16.09 2.88
C ALA A 113 4.53 17.45 2.81
N PHE A 114 3.93 18.52 3.32
CA PHE A 114 4.57 19.85 3.37
C PHE A 114 5.80 19.91 4.29
N LEU A 115 5.99 18.94 5.19
CA LEU A 115 7.23 18.82 5.97
C LEU A 115 8.46 18.62 5.06
N GLN A 116 8.29 18.11 3.84
CA GLN A 116 9.39 17.94 2.89
C GLN A 116 10.02 19.25 2.43
N VAL A 117 9.34 20.39 2.61
CA VAL A 117 9.84 21.71 2.17
C VAL A 117 11.00 22.22 3.06
N SER A 118 11.07 21.79 4.32
CA SER A 118 12.14 22.19 5.24
C SER A 118 13.15 21.06 5.46
N ASN A 119 14.44 21.41 5.43
CA ASN A 119 15.54 20.45 5.49
C ASN A 119 15.59 19.68 6.82
N SER A 120 15.15 20.29 7.93
CA SER A 120 15.03 19.60 9.22
C SER A 120 13.75 18.76 9.34
N ALA A 121 12.69 19.15 8.63
CA ALA A 121 11.39 18.46 8.69
C ALA A 121 11.29 17.27 7.72
N SER A 122 12.16 17.21 6.70
CA SER A 122 12.30 16.05 5.81
C SER A 122 12.74 14.78 6.57
N VAL A 123 13.53 14.93 7.63
CA VAL A 123 13.92 13.82 8.52
C VAL A 123 12.69 13.23 9.23
N VAL A 124 11.81 14.10 9.74
CA VAL A 124 10.56 13.68 10.39
C VAL A 124 9.63 12.97 9.42
N LEU A 125 9.53 13.47 8.17
CA LEU A 125 8.76 12.80 7.13
C LEU A 125 9.33 11.41 6.79
N THR A 126 10.66 11.27 6.78
CA THR A 126 11.32 9.96 6.59
C THR A 126 10.96 9.00 7.73
N TRP A 127 10.96 9.45 8.98
CA TRP A 127 10.52 8.63 10.11
C TRP A 127 9.07 8.16 9.97
N ILE A 128 8.16 9.06 9.58
CA ILE A 128 6.75 8.71 9.33
C ILE A 128 6.63 7.71 8.17
N THR A 129 7.41 7.89 7.11
CA THR A 129 7.40 7.01 5.93
C THR A 129 7.91 5.60 6.28
N ASN A 130 8.97 5.50 7.08
CA ASN A 130 9.49 4.23 7.58
C ASN A 130 8.44 3.51 8.44
N LEU A 131 7.76 4.26 9.32
CA LEU A 131 6.68 3.75 10.15
C LEU A 131 5.51 3.23 9.31
N VAL A 132 5.08 3.95 8.28
CA VAL A 132 4.01 3.51 7.36
C VAL A 132 4.43 2.25 6.58
N THR A 133 5.69 2.20 6.15
CA THR A 133 6.24 1.03 5.43
C THR A 133 6.23 -0.21 6.32
N ALA A 134 6.65 -0.08 7.59
CA ALA A 134 6.56 -1.17 8.56
C ALA A 134 5.11 -1.60 8.80
N SER A 135 4.18 -0.64 8.92
CA SER A 135 2.74 -0.93 9.06
C SER A 135 2.19 -1.71 7.85
N GLN A 136 2.60 -1.37 6.64
CA GLN A 136 2.19 -2.05 5.41
C GLN A 136 2.70 -3.50 5.36
N LEU A 137 3.94 -3.76 5.79
CA LEU A 137 4.48 -5.12 5.87
C LEU A 137 3.69 -5.98 6.87
N ILE A 138 3.35 -5.42 8.02
CA ILE A 138 2.49 -6.08 9.01
C ILE A 138 1.10 -6.36 8.41
N ASN A 139 0.55 -5.42 7.65
CA ASN A 139 -0.73 -5.63 6.96
C ASN A 139 -0.69 -6.85 6.04
N PHE A 140 0.38 -7.04 5.27
CA PHE A 140 0.56 -8.25 4.45
C PHE A 140 0.66 -9.53 5.29
N CYS A 141 1.32 -9.49 6.45
CA CYS A 141 1.33 -10.61 7.39
C CYS A 141 -0.09 -10.96 7.88
N VAL A 142 -0.90 -9.95 8.21
CA VAL A 142 -2.30 -10.14 8.66
C VAL A 142 -3.16 -10.70 7.55
N ILE A 143 -3.01 -10.23 6.31
CA ILE A 143 -3.74 -10.75 5.14
C ILE A 143 -3.37 -12.23 4.93
N ALA A 144 -2.08 -12.56 4.91
CA ALA A 144 -1.63 -13.94 4.73
C ALA A 144 -2.13 -14.87 5.85
N TYR A 145 -2.07 -14.43 7.11
CA TYR A 145 -2.60 -15.19 8.23
C TYR A 145 -4.12 -15.40 8.15
N THR A 146 -4.87 -14.34 7.82
CA THR A 146 -6.33 -14.40 7.67
C THR A 146 -6.72 -15.35 6.54
N TYR A 147 -5.99 -15.34 5.43
CA TYR A 147 -6.20 -16.28 4.33
C TYR A 147 -5.96 -17.74 4.75
N ILE A 148 -4.88 -18.03 5.51
CA ILE A 148 -4.62 -19.38 6.03
C ILE A 148 -5.77 -19.85 6.94
N ARG A 149 -6.33 -18.96 7.76
CA ARG A 149 -7.50 -19.28 8.61
C ARG A 149 -8.77 -19.48 7.80
N PHE A 150 -9.01 -18.64 6.79
CA PHE A 150 -10.13 -18.79 5.85
C PHE A 150 -10.08 -20.15 5.14
N GLN A 151 -8.92 -20.55 4.63
CA GLN A 151 -8.77 -21.85 3.97
C GLN A 151 -9.01 -23.03 4.93
N LYS A 152 -8.61 -22.91 6.20
CA LYS A 152 -8.92 -23.90 7.24
C LYS A 152 -10.42 -23.97 7.51
N ALA A 153 -11.13 -22.84 7.54
CA ALA A 153 -12.58 -22.79 7.71
C ALA A 153 -13.32 -23.43 6.52
N CYS A 154 -12.94 -23.10 5.27
CA CYS A 154 -13.50 -23.74 4.08
C CYS A 154 -13.34 -25.26 4.10
N LYS A 155 -12.16 -25.76 4.51
CA LYS A 155 -11.90 -27.20 4.61
C LYS A 155 -12.74 -27.87 5.69
N ALA A 156 -12.95 -27.20 6.82
CA ALA A 156 -13.69 -27.75 7.95
C ALA A 156 -15.21 -27.79 7.69
N GLN A 157 -15.73 -26.80 6.95
CA GLN A 157 -17.14 -26.70 6.56
C GLN A 157 -17.48 -27.41 5.23
N GLY A 158 -16.50 -28.09 4.61
CA GLY A 158 -16.71 -28.83 3.36
C GLY A 158 -16.93 -27.97 2.11
N LEU A 159 -16.66 -26.66 2.17
CA LEU A 159 -16.79 -25.77 1.01
C LEU A 159 -15.69 -26.09 0.00
N SER A 160 -16.08 -26.64 -1.16
CA SER A 160 -15.13 -26.96 -2.23
C SER A 160 -14.48 -25.68 -2.75
N ARG A 161 -13.16 -25.72 -2.93
CA ARG A 161 -12.38 -24.58 -3.46
C ARG A 161 -12.76 -24.19 -4.89
N ASP A 162 -13.50 -25.05 -5.57
CA ASP A 162 -13.97 -24.82 -6.94
C ASP A 162 -15.28 -24.02 -6.97
N THR A 163 -15.92 -23.78 -5.81
CA THR A 163 -17.06 -22.85 -5.69
C THR A 163 -16.59 -21.39 -5.62
N LEU A 164 -15.31 -21.14 -5.35
CA LEU A 164 -14.75 -19.79 -5.27
C LEU A 164 -14.49 -19.25 -6.69
N PRO A 165 -14.86 -17.98 -6.98
CA PRO A 165 -14.65 -17.37 -8.30
C PRO A 165 -13.18 -17.34 -8.75
N HIS A 166 -12.24 -17.35 -7.80
CA HIS A 166 -10.81 -17.33 -8.09
C HIS A 166 -10.02 -18.30 -7.20
N LYS A 167 -9.17 -19.10 -7.85
CA LYS A 167 -8.31 -20.10 -7.22
C LYS A 167 -6.86 -19.83 -7.57
N ALA A 168 -6.09 -19.36 -6.60
CA ALA A 168 -4.65 -19.23 -6.78
C ALA A 168 -3.98 -20.62 -6.81
N SER A 169 -3.14 -20.83 -7.82
CA SER A 169 -2.23 -21.98 -7.91
C SER A 169 -1.25 -21.96 -6.73
N PHE A 170 -0.86 -23.13 -6.21
CA PHE A 170 0.07 -23.32 -5.07
C PHE A 170 -0.41 -22.98 -3.64
N GLN A 171 -1.69 -22.66 -3.44
CA GLN A 171 -2.26 -22.52 -2.09
C GLN A 171 -2.50 -23.90 -1.44
N PRO A 172 -2.12 -24.16 -0.17
CA PRO A 172 -1.77 -23.21 0.92
C PRO A 172 -0.30 -22.79 1.02
N TYR A 173 0.62 -23.46 0.34
CA TYR A 173 2.06 -23.28 0.59
C TYR A 173 2.53 -21.85 0.26
N ALA A 174 1.97 -21.24 -0.78
CA ALA A 174 2.24 -19.85 -1.14
C ALA A 174 1.89 -18.87 -0.01
N ALA A 175 0.77 -19.08 0.71
CA ALA A 175 0.38 -18.21 1.82
C ALA A 175 1.32 -18.35 3.02
N TRP A 176 1.79 -19.56 3.33
CA TRP A 176 2.80 -19.77 4.39
C TRP A 176 4.15 -19.16 4.05
N LEU A 177 4.60 -19.31 2.80
CA LEU A 177 5.83 -18.67 2.32
C LEU A 177 5.71 -17.14 2.38
N GLY A 178 4.58 -16.59 1.93
CA GLY A 178 4.32 -15.15 1.99
C GLY A 178 4.32 -14.61 3.42
N LEU A 179 3.68 -15.34 4.35
CA LEU A 179 3.69 -14.99 5.78
C LEU A 179 5.11 -15.00 6.34
N ALA A 180 5.87 -16.08 6.10
CA ALA A 180 7.25 -16.20 6.60
C ALA A 180 8.16 -15.12 6.00
N ALA A 181 8.07 -14.87 4.70
CA ALA A 181 8.87 -13.85 4.02
C ALA A 181 8.54 -12.44 4.52
N CYS A 182 7.26 -12.06 4.59
CA CYS A 182 6.86 -10.74 5.10
C CYS A 182 7.25 -10.56 6.57
N PHE A 183 7.12 -11.61 7.39
CA PHE A 183 7.51 -11.58 8.79
C PHE A 183 9.03 -11.39 8.95
N LEU A 184 9.84 -12.17 8.21
CA LEU A 184 11.29 -12.04 8.22
C LEU A 184 11.74 -10.66 7.73
N VAL A 185 11.15 -10.15 6.64
CA VAL A 185 11.44 -8.80 6.12
C VAL A 185 11.06 -7.73 7.15
N THR A 186 9.94 -7.88 7.86
CA THR A 186 9.55 -6.93 8.91
C THR A 186 10.57 -6.89 10.05
N LEU A 187 11.09 -8.05 10.47
CA LEU A 187 12.12 -8.11 11.51
C LEU A 187 13.48 -7.56 11.02
N ALA A 188 13.84 -7.91 9.79
CA ALA A 188 15.09 -7.48 9.17
C ALA A 188 15.05 -6.02 8.71
N ALA A 189 13.88 -5.39 8.53
CA ALA A 189 13.78 -4.04 7.99
C ALA A 189 14.59 -2.99 8.78
N GLY A 190 14.81 -3.20 10.08
CA GLY A 190 15.63 -2.34 10.94
C GLY A 190 17.07 -2.81 11.19
N TYR A 191 17.58 -3.76 10.40
CA TYR A 191 18.92 -4.32 10.62
C TYR A 191 20.03 -3.26 10.57
N SER A 192 19.88 -2.21 9.75
CA SER A 192 20.89 -1.16 9.58
C SER A 192 21.17 -0.40 10.89
N ILE A 193 20.19 -0.29 11.78
CA ILE A 193 20.33 0.35 13.09
C ILE A 193 21.31 -0.42 13.99
N PHE A 194 21.50 -1.72 13.74
CA PHE A 194 22.38 -2.59 14.54
C PHE A 194 23.80 -2.72 13.97
N ILE A 195 24.06 -2.20 12.77
CA ILE A 195 25.36 -2.34 12.09
C ILE A 195 26.19 -1.06 12.12
N ASP A 196 25.57 0.11 12.17
CA ASP A 196 26.28 1.37 12.32
C ASP A 196 26.50 1.70 13.81
N ASP A 197 27.74 1.97 14.23
CA ASP A 197 28.18 2.30 15.60
C ASP A 197 27.53 3.56 16.24
N ASN A 198 26.41 4.06 15.69
CA ASN A 198 25.59 5.15 16.19
C ASN A 198 24.14 4.70 16.38
N PHE A 199 23.85 4.00 17.48
CA PHE A 199 22.48 3.62 17.85
C PHE A 199 21.62 4.88 18.11
N ASN A 200 20.89 5.31 17.08
CA ASN A 200 19.98 6.44 17.19
C ASN A 200 18.60 5.98 17.70
N VAL A 201 18.29 6.36 18.95
CA VAL A 201 17.06 5.95 19.65
C VAL A 201 15.78 6.32 18.86
N PRO A 202 15.64 7.54 18.31
CA PRO A 202 14.54 7.89 17.39
C PRO A 202 14.36 6.91 16.23
N ASP A 203 15.41 6.57 15.50
CA ASP A 203 15.32 5.71 14.32
C ASP A 203 14.89 4.29 14.71
N PHE A 204 15.45 3.77 15.80
CA PHE A 204 15.02 2.49 16.37
C PHE A 204 13.53 2.48 16.73
N LEU A 205 13.08 3.52 17.44
CA LEU A 205 11.69 3.63 17.83
C LEU A 205 10.78 3.73 16.62
N PHE A 206 11.02 4.62 15.65
CA PHE A 206 10.11 4.77 14.51
C PHE A 206 10.05 3.54 13.59
N GLN A 207 11.14 2.77 13.50
CA GLN A 207 11.23 1.59 12.64
C GLN A 207 10.60 0.35 13.28
N TYR A 208 10.71 0.18 14.61
CA TYR A 208 10.16 -0.98 15.33
C TYR A 208 8.88 -0.71 16.14
N MET A 209 8.48 0.55 16.32
CA MET A 209 7.29 0.91 17.11
C MET A 209 6.03 0.23 16.58
N MET A 210 5.84 0.14 15.26
CA MET A 210 4.66 -0.52 14.69
C MET A 210 4.62 -2.03 14.96
N VAL A 211 5.78 -2.67 15.11
CA VAL A 211 5.87 -4.10 15.50
C VAL A 211 5.36 -4.30 16.93
N GLY A 212 5.60 -3.35 17.84
CA GLY A 212 5.09 -3.39 19.22
C GLY A 212 3.66 -2.86 19.38
N VAL A 213 3.31 -1.81 18.65
CA VAL A 213 1.98 -1.19 18.68
C VAL A 213 0.92 -2.12 18.08
N PHE A 214 1.24 -2.90 17.07
CA PHE A 214 0.28 -3.82 16.45
C PHE A 214 -0.30 -4.86 17.45
N PRO A 215 0.51 -5.63 18.20
CA PRO A 215 0.02 -6.47 19.30
C PRO A 215 -0.77 -5.68 20.33
N LEU A 216 -0.32 -4.49 20.74
CA LEU A 216 -1.01 -3.67 21.74
C LEU A 216 -2.41 -3.27 21.29
N ILE A 217 -2.58 -2.84 20.04
CA ILE A 217 -3.89 -2.51 19.47
C ILE A 217 -4.74 -3.77 19.35
N PHE A 218 -4.17 -4.88 18.87
CA PHE A 218 -4.88 -6.13 18.70
C PHE A 218 -5.40 -6.69 20.04
N PHE A 219 -4.52 -6.80 21.04
CA PHE A 219 -4.87 -7.24 22.38
C PHE A 219 -5.75 -6.21 23.09
N GLY A 220 -5.48 -4.91 22.95
CA GLY A 220 -6.29 -3.84 23.53
C GLY A 220 -7.74 -3.87 23.03
N TRP A 221 -7.94 -4.02 21.72
CA TRP A 221 -9.27 -4.21 21.14
C TRP A 221 -9.94 -5.49 21.66
N LYS A 222 -9.17 -6.58 21.72
CA LYS A 222 -9.67 -7.87 22.19
C LYS A 222 -10.06 -7.86 23.66
N PHE A 223 -9.30 -7.21 24.53
CA PHE A 223 -9.62 -7.05 25.96
C PHE A 223 -10.82 -6.11 26.16
N CYS A 224 -10.89 -5.01 25.42
CA CYS A 224 -11.97 -4.03 25.51
C CYS A 224 -13.30 -4.57 24.98
N LYS A 225 -13.30 -5.25 23.83
CA LYS A 225 -14.50 -5.79 23.18
C LYS A 225 -14.77 -7.27 23.49
N ARG A 226 -13.92 -7.93 24.29
CA ARG A 226 -14.01 -9.35 24.68
C ARG A 226 -14.33 -10.27 23.50
N THR A 227 -13.65 -10.08 22.37
CA THR A 227 -13.90 -10.87 21.16
C THR A 227 -13.35 -12.30 21.34
N LYS A 228 -14.16 -13.29 20.94
CA LYS A 228 -13.80 -14.72 21.01
C LYS A 228 -13.09 -15.14 19.72
N TRP A 229 -12.10 -16.02 19.84
CA TRP A 229 -11.58 -16.73 18.67
C TRP A 229 -12.62 -17.78 18.25
N LEU A 230 -13.25 -17.57 17.09
CA LEU A 230 -14.18 -18.56 16.54
C LEU A 230 -13.42 -19.80 16.07
N LYS A 231 -14.02 -20.96 16.30
CA LYS A 231 -13.52 -22.22 15.71
C LYS A 231 -13.72 -22.17 14.20
N PRO A 232 -12.88 -22.86 13.40
CA PRO A 232 -13.03 -22.90 11.94
C PRO A 232 -14.44 -23.30 11.47
N ASP A 233 -15.16 -24.11 12.25
CA ASP A 233 -16.53 -24.57 11.95
C ASP A 233 -17.61 -23.52 12.22
N GLU A 234 -17.32 -22.52 13.07
CA GLU A 234 -18.25 -21.45 13.47
C GLU A 234 -18.01 -20.15 12.69
N VAL A 235 -17.01 -20.13 11.80
CA VAL A 235 -16.71 -18.96 10.96
C VAL A 235 -17.84 -18.80 9.94
N ASP A 236 -18.43 -17.62 9.90
CA ASP A 236 -19.44 -17.30 8.90
C ASP A 236 -18.80 -17.15 7.52
N LEU A 237 -19.13 -18.07 6.61
CA LEU A 237 -18.70 -18.07 5.21
C LEU A 237 -19.83 -17.72 4.22
N VAL A 238 -21.05 -17.52 4.71
CA VAL A 238 -22.26 -17.46 3.87
C VAL A 238 -22.91 -16.07 3.88
N THR A 239 -22.84 -15.34 5.00
CA THR A 239 -23.45 -14.01 5.09
C THR A 239 -22.81 -13.04 4.10
N GLY A 240 -23.65 -12.37 3.31
CA GLY A 240 -23.23 -11.40 2.27
C GLY A 240 -22.89 -12.02 0.92
N VAL A 241 -22.77 -13.35 0.80
CA VAL A 241 -22.50 -14.02 -0.49
C VAL A 241 -23.67 -13.81 -1.45
N LEU A 242 -24.91 -13.96 -0.99
CA LEU A 242 -26.11 -13.78 -1.82
C LEU A 242 -26.23 -12.36 -2.39
N GLU A 243 -25.92 -11.34 -1.60
CA GLU A 243 -25.92 -9.95 -2.05
C GLU A 243 -24.86 -9.71 -3.13
N ILE A 244 -23.67 -10.30 -2.98
CA ILE A 244 -22.58 -10.21 -3.96
C ILE A 244 -22.93 -10.99 -5.24
N GLU A 245 -23.54 -12.17 -5.12
CA GLU A 245 -23.98 -12.97 -6.26
C GLU A 245 -25.08 -12.26 -7.05
N GLU A 246 -26.05 -11.65 -6.36
CA GLU A 246 -27.12 -10.86 -6.97
C GLU A 246 -26.56 -9.60 -7.66
N TYR A 247 -25.62 -8.91 -7.02
CA TYR A 247 -24.90 -7.79 -7.64
C TYR A 247 -24.13 -8.24 -8.89
N THR A 248 -23.44 -9.38 -8.82
CA THR A 248 -22.65 -9.89 -9.95
C THR A 248 -23.54 -10.36 -11.10
N ALA A 249 -24.70 -10.97 -10.79
CA ALA A 249 -25.68 -11.40 -11.77
C ALA A 249 -26.42 -10.22 -12.44
N SER A 250 -26.63 -9.13 -11.69
CA SER A 250 -27.26 -7.90 -12.20
C SER A 250 -26.28 -6.95 -12.89
N PHE A 251 -24.97 -7.15 -12.72
CA PHE A 251 -23.92 -6.37 -13.38
C PHE A 251 -23.95 -6.61 -14.90
N ARG A 252 -24.61 -5.70 -15.62
CA ARG A 252 -24.45 -5.57 -17.07
C ARG A 252 -23.25 -4.64 -17.30
N PRO A 253 -22.20 -5.06 -18.00
CA PRO A 253 -21.14 -4.15 -18.37
C PRO A 253 -21.75 -3.04 -19.23
N ASP A 254 -21.74 -1.81 -18.71
CA ASP A 254 -22.12 -0.64 -19.51
C ASP A 254 -21.17 -0.60 -20.72
N PRO A 255 -21.70 -0.60 -21.97
CA PRO A 255 -20.83 -0.51 -23.13
C PRO A 255 -20.06 0.81 -23.05
N ASP A 256 -18.73 0.72 -23.01
CA ASP A 256 -17.85 1.86 -22.81
C ASP A 256 -18.15 2.92 -23.89
N SER A 257 -18.82 4.00 -23.49
CA SER A 257 -19.34 5.02 -24.41
C SER A 257 -18.24 5.97 -24.90
N SER A 258 -17.06 5.90 -24.29
CA SER A 258 -15.88 6.67 -24.64
C SER A 258 -15.23 6.17 -25.93
N ARG A 259 -14.95 7.08 -26.87
CA ARG A 259 -14.16 6.79 -28.08
C ARG A 259 -12.79 6.19 -27.76
N ILE A 260 -12.22 6.53 -26.59
CA ILE A 260 -10.95 6.00 -26.10
C ILE A 260 -11.13 4.59 -25.55
N GLY A 261 -12.24 4.33 -24.84
CA GLY A 261 -12.59 2.98 -24.35
C GLY A 261 -12.69 1.97 -25.49
N LYS A 262 -13.40 2.34 -26.57
CA LYS A 262 -13.50 1.50 -27.78
C LYS A 262 -12.16 1.27 -28.50
N ALA A 263 -11.24 2.23 -28.44
CA ALA A 263 -9.92 2.09 -29.03
C ALA A 263 -9.02 1.20 -28.18
N LEU A 264 -9.12 1.28 -26.85
CA LEU A 264 -8.39 0.43 -25.92
C LEU A 264 -8.90 -1.00 -25.95
N ASP A 265 -10.21 -1.22 -25.96
CA ASP A 265 -10.80 -2.57 -26.07
C ASP A 265 -10.37 -3.28 -27.36
N LYS A 266 -10.19 -2.55 -28.46
CA LYS A 266 -9.69 -3.11 -29.72
C LYS A 266 -8.20 -3.45 -29.71
N VAL A 267 -7.42 -2.84 -28.81
CA VAL A 267 -5.98 -3.09 -28.64
C VAL A 267 -5.73 -4.21 -27.62
N PHE A 268 -6.62 -4.39 -26.65
CA PHE A 268 -6.49 -5.35 -25.55
C PHE A 268 -7.41 -6.57 -25.65
N SER A 269 -8.28 -6.64 -26.66
CA SER A 269 -8.99 -7.87 -27.08
C SER A 269 -8.18 -8.66 -28.09
#